data_AF-A0A811LWS0-F1
#
_entry.id   AF-A0A811LWS0-F1
#
_cell.length_a   1.000
_cell.length_b   1.000
_cell.length_c   1.000
_cell.angle_alpha   90.00
_cell.angle_beta   90.00
_cell.angle_gamma   90.00
#
_symmetry.space_group_name_H-M   'P 1'
#
loop_
_entity.id
_entity.type
_entity.pdbx_description
1 polymer ?
#
loop_
_entity_poly.entity_id
_entity_poly.type
_entity_poly.pdbx_seq_one_letter_code
_entity_poly.pdbx_strand_id
1 'polypeptide(L)'
;MHLKPTIENPFAWDFPINGSFPEAPCDELGIVSALFRINHLCCSMVGGMTTVTLMSCVINCTNGVLKPFRKMLFMCAITELSFWIVDSLTQIKGKQYEDIVLIKVEGPLHYLRRPFHVIGTALYVFTACLSMTVLPAMAYFRYYALTRPAPLSTERTILLFLTSVVFALPAGISAYLSYDRSAEVEPGFNFGTLWYREFPLPPILIGHTTKLLGLSFLS
;
A
#
# COMPACT_ATOMS: atom_id res chain seq x y z
N MET A 1 -24.17 -8.58 11.74
CA MET A 1 -25.20 -7.71 11.14
C MET A 1 -25.21 -6.40 11.90
N HIS A 2 -24.85 -5.32 11.24
CA HIS A 2 -24.77 -3.97 11.77
C HIS A 2 -25.87 -3.13 11.12
N LEU A 3 -26.91 -2.82 11.91
CA LEU A 3 -28.00 -1.94 11.50
C LEU A 3 -27.62 -0.46 11.55
N LYS A 4 -26.49 -0.16 12.21
CA LYS A 4 -25.99 1.18 12.50
C LYS A 4 -24.47 1.20 12.37
N PRO A 5 -23.88 2.39 12.19
CA PRO A 5 -22.44 2.59 12.27
C PRO A 5 -21.81 1.92 13.50
N THR A 6 -20.60 1.40 13.32
CA THR A 6 -19.81 0.81 14.40
C THR A 6 -18.47 1.53 14.53
N ILE A 7 -17.75 1.29 15.62
CA ILE A 7 -16.40 1.87 15.82
C ILE A 7 -15.43 1.38 14.72
N GLU A 8 -15.56 0.12 14.31
CA GLU A 8 -14.72 -0.47 13.26
C GLU A 8 -15.16 -0.06 11.85
N ASN A 9 -16.43 0.31 11.68
CA ASN A 9 -16.99 0.76 10.42
C ASN A 9 -17.96 1.94 10.63
N PRO A 10 -17.44 3.17 10.80
CA PRO A 10 -18.25 4.34 11.17
C PRO A 10 -19.09 4.90 10.01
N PHE A 11 -18.74 4.56 8.77
CA PHE A 11 -19.38 5.13 7.57
C PHE A 11 -20.03 4.06 6.68
N ALA A 12 -20.06 2.80 7.12
CA ALA A 12 -20.74 1.76 6.38
C ALA A 12 -21.38 0.71 7.29
N TRP A 13 -22.57 0.26 6.89
CA TRP A 13 -23.37 -0.71 7.64
C TRP A 13 -24.21 -1.57 6.71
N ASP A 14 -24.70 -2.70 7.25
CA ASP A 14 -25.27 -3.80 6.47
C ASP A 14 -26.63 -3.50 5.84
N PHE A 15 -27.31 -2.38 6.10
CA PHE A 15 -28.69 -2.14 5.63
C PHE A 15 -28.83 -0.83 4.85
N PRO A 16 -29.37 -0.85 3.61
CA PRO A 16 -29.65 0.36 2.85
C PRO A 16 -30.86 1.08 3.46
N ILE A 17 -30.77 2.40 3.61
CA ILE A 17 -31.88 3.23 4.09
C ILE A 17 -33.04 3.25 3.07
N ASN A 18 -32.73 3.10 1.77
CA ASN A 18 -33.71 3.21 0.67
C ASN A 18 -34.06 1.87 0.01
N GLY A 19 -33.79 0.73 0.69
CA GLY A 19 -34.42 -0.56 0.36
C GLY A 19 -33.80 -1.40 -0.76
N SER A 20 -32.81 -0.92 -1.50
CA SER A 20 -32.07 -1.77 -2.44
C SER A 20 -30.56 -1.71 -2.20
N PHE A 21 -29.95 -2.88 -2.07
CA PHE A 21 -28.52 -3.04 -2.30
C PHE A 21 -28.29 -2.97 -3.82
N PRO A 22 -27.08 -2.63 -4.28
CA PRO A 22 -26.73 -2.84 -5.68
C PRO A 22 -27.06 -4.27 -6.10
N GLU A 23 -27.69 -4.43 -7.26
CA GLU A 23 -28.06 -5.74 -7.84
C GLU A 23 -26.83 -6.58 -8.19
N ALA A 24 -25.64 -5.97 -8.25
CA ALA A 24 -24.39 -6.61 -8.60
C ALA A 24 -24.10 -7.82 -7.65
N PRO A 25 -23.80 -9.01 -8.21
CA PRO A 25 -23.51 -10.22 -7.45
C PRO A 25 -22.46 -10.08 -6.34
N CYS A 26 -22.56 -10.94 -5.32
CA CYS A 26 -21.44 -11.34 -4.47
C CYS A 26 -20.25 -11.71 -5.37
N ASP A 27 -19.19 -10.91 -5.38
CA ASP A 27 -17.93 -11.19 -6.09
C ASP A 27 -18.21 -11.68 -7.54
N GLU A 28 -18.62 -10.80 -8.46
CA GLU A 28 -18.81 -11.14 -9.90
C GLU A 28 -17.63 -11.92 -10.51
N LEU A 29 -16.46 -11.78 -9.89
CA LEU A 29 -15.23 -12.45 -10.25
C LEU A 29 -15.11 -13.89 -9.75
N GLY A 30 -15.94 -14.41 -8.83
CA GLY A 30 -15.98 -15.82 -8.37
C GLY A 30 -14.66 -16.60 -8.47
N ILE A 31 -14.53 -17.41 -9.53
CA ILE A 31 -13.33 -18.22 -9.83
C ILE A 31 -12.07 -17.36 -10.01
N VAL A 32 -12.19 -16.21 -10.68
CA VAL A 32 -11.11 -15.24 -10.88
C VAL A 32 -10.59 -14.69 -9.54
N SER A 33 -11.48 -14.45 -8.56
CA SER A 33 -11.09 -14.06 -7.19
C SER A 33 -10.23 -15.13 -6.52
N ALA A 34 -10.62 -16.41 -6.66
CA ALA A 34 -9.81 -17.54 -6.18
C ALA A 34 -8.46 -17.64 -6.89
N LEU A 35 -8.42 -17.44 -8.22
CA LEU A 35 -7.17 -17.41 -8.99
C LEU A 35 -6.25 -16.27 -8.54
N PHE A 36 -6.78 -15.07 -8.31
CA PHE A 36 -5.99 -13.96 -7.79
C PHE A 36 -5.42 -14.24 -6.40
N ARG A 37 -6.18 -14.89 -5.52
CA ARG A 37 -5.68 -15.29 -4.19
C ARG A 37 -4.56 -16.32 -4.26
N ILE A 38 -4.72 -17.33 -5.10
CA ILE A 38 -3.66 -18.34 -5.32
C ILE A 38 -2.42 -17.69 -5.92
N ASN A 39 -2.60 -16.84 -6.94
CA ASN A 39 -1.50 -16.12 -7.57
C ASN A 39 -0.79 -15.21 -6.56
N HIS A 40 -1.54 -14.44 -5.78
CA HIS A 40 -1.00 -13.58 -4.72
C HIS A 40 -0.21 -14.39 -3.69
N LEU A 41 -0.74 -15.53 -3.22
CA LEU A 41 -0.02 -16.41 -2.29
C LEU A 41 1.29 -16.91 -2.88
N CYS A 42 1.27 -17.43 -4.11
CA CYS A 42 2.47 -17.90 -4.81
C CYS A 42 3.49 -16.75 -4.99
N CYS A 43 3.05 -15.59 -5.47
CA CYS A 43 3.90 -14.42 -5.66
C CYS A 43 4.48 -13.91 -4.34
N SER A 44 3.68 -13.87 -3.27
CA SER A 44 4.12 -13.43 -1.94
C SER A 44 5.15 -14.41 -1.35
N MET A 45 4.96 -15.73 -1.50
CA MET A 45 5.94 -16.72 -1.06
C MET A 45 7.26 -16.64 -1.85
N VAL A 46 7.18 -16.63 -3.18
CA VAL A 46 8.36 -16.52 -4.05
C VAL A 46 9.07 -15.20 -3.81
N GLY A 47 8.34 -14.09 -3.73
CA GLY A 47 8.86 -12.76 -3.44
C GLY A 47 9.56 -12.67 -2.09
N GLY A 48 8.99 -13.30 -1.04
CA GLY A 48 9.65 -13.37 0.26
C GLY A 48 10.95 -14.16 0.21
N MET A 49 10.94 -15.33 -0.42
CA MET A 49 12.14 -16.16 -0.59
C MET A 49 13.24 -15.43 -1.37
N THR A 50 12.89 -14.79 -2.49
CA THR A 50 13.87 -14.07 -3.33
C THR A 50 14.41 -12.85 -2.61
N THR A 51 13.59 -12.09 -1.90
CA THR A 51 14.02 -10.87 -1.18
C THR A 51 14.92 -11.20 0.01
N VAL A 52 14.60 -12.25 0.79
CA VAL A 52 15.46 -12.74 1.87
C VAL A 52 16.78 -13.30 1.32
N THR A 53 16.73 -14.03 0.21
CA THR A 53 17.93 -14.54 -0.47
C THR A 53 18.80 -13.39 -0.96
N LEU A 54 18.21 -12.37 -1.60
CA LEU A 54 18.92 -11.17 -2.04
C LEU A 54 19.60 -10.47 -0.87
N MET A 55 18.88 -10.25 0.23
CA MET A 55 19.44 -9.67 1.45
C MET A 55 20.64 -10.49 1.96
N SER A 56 20.51 -11.81 2.04
CA SER A 56 21.60 -12.71 2.45
C SER A 56 22.80 -12.63 1.50
N CYS A 57 22.58 -12.62 0.20
CA CYS A 57 23.63 -12.45 -0.81
C CYS A 57 24.32 -11.08 -0.70
N VAL A 58 23.57 -10.01 -0.44
CA VAL A 58 24.14 -8.68 -0.26
C VAL A 58 25.00 -8.61 1.01
N ILE A 59 24.65 -9.32 2.07
CA ILE A 59 25.43 -9.34 3.32
C ILE A 59 26.68 -10.23 3.18
N ASN A 60 26.51 -11.44 2.64
CA ASN A 60 27.53 -12.50 2.70
C ASN A 60 28.34 -12.68 1.41
N CYS A 61 27.77 -12.37 0.25
CA CYS A 61 28.34 -12.74 -1.06
C CYS A 61 28.89 -11.56 -1.87
N THR A 62 28.70 -10.31 -1.42
CA THR A 62 29.21 -9.12 -2.12
C THR A 62 30.71 -8.93 -1.95
N ASN A 63 31.48 -9.66 -2.77
CA ASN A 63 32.94 -9.60 -2.82
C ASN A 63 33.44 -9.12 -4.19
N GLY A 64 34.73 -8.75 -4.27
CA GLY A 64 35.39 -8.35 -5.52
C GLY A 64 34.77 -7.11 -6.18
N VAL A 65 34.42 -7.22 -7.46
CA VAL A 65 33.94 -6.13 -8.32
C VAL A 65 32.61 -5.53 -7.83
N LEU A 66 31.80 -6.30 -7.08
CA LEU A 66 30.51 -5.85 -6.56
C LEU A 66 30.61 -5.12 -5.21
N LYS A 67 31.78 -5.15 -4.55
CA LYS A 67 31.99 -4.53 -3.24
C LYS A 67 31.59 -3.03 -3.19
N PRO A 68 31.87 -2.21 -4.23
CA PRO A 68 31.44 -0.81 -4.25
C PRO A 68 29.92 -0.61 -4.27
N PHE A 69 29.19 -1.55 -4.87
CA PHE A 69 27.72 -1.49 -5.03
C PHE A 69 26.96 -2.01 -3.82
N ARG A 70 27.64 -2.70 -2.90
CA ARG A 70 27.04 -3.35 -1.73
C ARG A 70 26.08 -2.45 -0.96
N LYS A 71 26.47 -1.19 -0.71
CA LYS A 71 25.67 -0.23 0.08
C LYS A 71 24.34 0.10 -0.59
N MET A 72 24.37 0.32 -1.90
CA MET A 72 23.17 0.62 -2.68
C MET A 72 22.27 -0.61 -2.80
N LEU A 73 22.86 -1.79 -3.10
CA LEU A 73 22.14 -3.06 -3.13
C LEU A 73 21.46 -3.36 -1.79
N PHE A 74 22.11 -3.00 -0.68
CA PHE A 74 21.54 -3.15 0.66
C PHE A 74 20.32 -2.26 0.86
N MET A 75 20.36 -0.99 0.46
CA MET A 75 19.19 -0.10 0.54
C MET A 75 18.03 -0.60 -0.34
N CYS A 76 18.33 -1.12 -1.53
CA CYS A 76 17.34 -1.76 -2.40
C CYS A 76 16.70 -2.97 -1.73
N ALA A 77 17.51 -3.88 -1.20
CA ALA A 77 17.03 -5.08 -0.50
C ALA A 77 16.19 -4.74 0.73
N ILE A 78 16.54 -3.69 1.48
CA ILE A 78 15.71 -3.20 2.60
C ILE A 78 14.36 -2.69 2.09
N THR A 79 14.36 -1.94 0.98
CA THR A 79 13.13 -1.37 0.42
C THR A 79 12.18 -2.46 -0.06
N GLU A 80 12.69 -3.43 -0.81
CA GLU A 80 11.93 -4.60 -1.27
C GLU A 80 11.42 -5.44 -0.10
N LEU A 81 12.26 -5.66 0.92
CA LEU A 81 11.85 -6.40 2.12
C LEU A 81 10.75 -5.67 2.89
N SER A 82 10.87 -4.35 3.02
CA SER A 82 9.87 -3.52 3.68
C SER A 82 8.55 -3.53 2.93
N PHE A 83 8.59 -3.40 1.60
CA PHE A 83 7.40 -3.53 0.76
C PHE A 83 6.76 -4.90 0.91
N TRP A 84 7.53 -5.99 0.79
CA TRP A 84 7.02 -7.35 0.93
C TRP A 84 6.39 -7.64 2.30
N ILE A 85 7.02 -7.20 3.39
CA ILE A 85 6.47 -7.34 4.75
C ILE A 85 5.11 -6.62 4.81
N VAL A 86 5.07 -5.36 4.39
CA VAL A 86 3.86 -4.54 4.50
C VAL A 86 2.74 -5.05 3.60
N ASP A 87 3.05 -5.43 2.36
CA ASP A 87 2.10 -6.05 1.43
C ASP A 87 1.53 -7.36 1.98
N SER A 88 2.40 -8.25 2.48
CA SER A 88 1.99 -9.53 3.07
C SER A 88 1.12 -9.37 4.32
N LEU A 89 1.38 -8.31 5.10
CA LEU A 89 0.65 -7.97 6.31
C LEU A 89 -0.71 -7.31 6.02
N THR A 90 -0.82 -6.50 4.97
CA THR A 90 -2.01 -5.70 4.65
C THR A 90 -2.97 -6.41 3.69
N GLN A 91 -2.47 -6.99 2.59
CA GLN A 91 -3.24 -7.62 1.52
C GLN A 91 -4.52 -6.85 1.17
N ILE A 92 -4.36 -5.80 0.38
CA ILE A 92 -5.43 -4.85 0.08
C ILE A 92 -6.33 -5.40 -1.04
N LYS A 93 -7.64 -5.47 -0.77
CA LYS A 93 -8.69 -5.61 -1.79
C LYS A 93 -9.33 -4.24 -1.97
N GLY A 94 -9.18 -3.66 -3.16
CA GLY A 94 -9.72 -2.34 -3.50
C GLY A 94 -10.91 -2.42 -4.47
N LYS A 95 -11.85 -1.49 -4.34
CA LYS A 95 -12.89 -1.22 -5.33
C LYS A 95 -12.96 0.29 -5.54
N GLN A 96 -12.88 0.73 -6.80
CA GLN A 96 -13.13 2.12 -7.15
C GLN A 96 -14.55 2.25 -7.69
N TYR A 97 -15.29 3.25 -7.21
CA TYR A 97 -16.59 3.63 -7.72
C TYR A 97 -16.60 5.15 -7.88
N GLU A 98 -16.65 5.63 -9.12
CA GLU A 98 -16.51 7.06 -9.45
C GLU A 98 -15.22 7.65 -8.82
N ASP A 99 -15.38 8.62 -7.93
CA ASP A 99 -14.30 9.31 -7.20
C ASP A 99 -14.00 8.71 -5.81
N ILE A 100 -14.62 7.58 -5.48
CA ILE A 100 -14.49 6.93 -4.18
C ILE A 100 -13.69 5.63 -4.33
N VAL A 101 -12.61 5.52 -3.59
CA VAL A 101 -11.81 4.31 -3.43
C VAL A 101 -12.17 3.67 -2.10
N LEU A 102 -12.68 2.44 -2.18
CA LEU A 102 -13.03 1.61 -1.04
C LEU A 102 -11.95 0.53 -0.89
N ILE A 103 -11.42 0.36 0.32
CA ILE A 103 -10.37 -0.61 0.61
C ILE A 103 -10.81 -1.51 1.75
N LYS A 104 -10.62 -2.81 1.55
CA LYS A 104 -10.68 -3.84 2.58
C LYS A 104 -9.29 -4.43 2.78
N VAL A 105 -8.91 -4.57 4.05
CA VAL A 105 -7.67 -5.23 4.47
C VAL A 105 -7.98 -6.71 4.72
N GLU A 106 -7.36 -7.62 3.96
CA GLU A 106 -7.56 -9.08 4.07
C GLU A 106 -6.40 -9.80 4.79
N GLY A 107 -5.24 -9.14 4.96
CA GLY A 107 -4.05 -9.74 5.56
C GLY A 107 -4.13 -9.87 7.09
N PRO A 108 -3.04 -10.29 7.75
CA PRO A 108 -2.95 -10.36 9.21
C PRO A 108 -3.38 -9.08 9.96
N LEU A 109 -3.24 -7.89 9.35
CA LEU A 109 -3.74 -6.65 9.96
C LEU A 109 -5.26 -6.62 10.13
N HIS A 110 -6.02 -7.44 9.38
CA HIS A 110 -7.47 -7.53 9.47
C HIS A 110 -7.97 -7.80 10.89
N TYR A 111 -7.21 -8.57 11.68
CA TYR A 111 -7.56 -8.92 13.06
C TYR A 111 -7.33 -7.78 14.07
N LEU A 112 -6.68 -6.69 13.65
CA LEU A 112 -6.48 -5.50 14.48
C LEU A 112 -7.66 -4.53 14.31
N ARG A 113 -7.69 -3.48 15.15
CA ARG A 113 -8.68 -2.42 15.08
C ARG A 113 -8.46 -1.50 13.87
N ARG A 114 -9.51 -0.81 13.41
CA ARG A 114 -9.51 0.18 12.33
C ARG A 114 -8.30 1.12 12.26
N PRO A 115 -7.80 1.77 13.34
CA PRO A 115 -6.64 2.66 13.24
C PRO A 115 -5.40 1.93 12.69
N PHE A 116 -5.22 0.65 13.00
CA PHE A 116 -4.13 -0.15 12.44
C PHE A 116 -4.37 -0.47 10.97
N HIS A 117 -5.61 -0.66 10.52
CA HIS A 117 -5.92 -0.81 9.09
C HIS A 117 -5.52 0.44 8.32
N VAL A 118 -5.88 1.63 8.81
CA VAL A 118 -5.51 2.92 8.20
C VAL A 118 -4.00 3.09 8.15
N ILE A 119 -3.30 2.86 9.26
CA ILE A 119 -1.83 2.93 9.33
C ILE A 119 -1.19 1.93 8.37
N GLY A 120 -1.70 0.69 8.34
CA GLY A 120 -1.22 -0.36 7.45
C GLY A 120 -1.35 0.00 5.97
N THR A 121 -2.53 0.47 5.57
CA THR A 121 -2.78 0.92 4.19
C THR A 121 -1.94 2.15 3.82
N ALA A 122 -1.76 3.10 4.74
CA ALA A 122 -0.88 4.24 4.51
C ALA A 122 0.59 3.83 4.36
N LEU A 123 1.05 2.89 5.20
CA LEU A 123 2.40 2.33 5.13
C LEU A 123 2.60 1.55 3.83
N TYR A 124 1.59 0.83 3.35
CA TYR A 124 1.61 0.14 2.06
C TYR A 124 1.79 1.12 0.90
N VAL A 125 1.02 2.21 0.86
CA VAL A 125 1.17 3.25 -0.17
C VAL A 125 2.56 3.88 -0.09
N PHE A 126 3.04 4.17 1.12
CA PHE A 126 4.38 4.71 1.34
C PHE A 126 5.47 3.77 0.81
N THR A 127 5.46 2.48 1.15
CA THR A 127 6.49 1.53 0.69
C THR A 127 6.40 1.27 -0.81
N ALA A 128 5.20 1.27 -1.40
CA ALA A 128 5.02 1.20 -2.85
C ALA A 128 5.65 2.41 -3.56
N CYS A 129 5.38 3.63 -3.07
CA CYS A 129 5.99 4.86 -3.59
C CYS A 129 7.51 4.90 -3.34
N LEU A 130 7.98 4.37 -2.21
CA LEU A 130 9.40 4.26 -1.91
C LEU A 130 10.10 3.35 -2.93
N SER A 131 9.52 2.19 -3.26
CA SER A 131 10.04 1.30 -4.29
C SER A 131 10.18 2.02 -5.64
N MET A 132 9.17 2.80 -6.03
CA MET A 132 9.20 3.57 -7.29
C MET A 132 10.24 4.70 -7.29
N THR A 133 10.41 5.40 -6.17
CA THR A 133 11.37 6.52 -6.05
C THR A 133 12.81 6.05 -5.88
N VAL A 134 13.03 4.84 -5.36
CA VAL A 134 14.37 4.24 -5.26
C VAL A 134 14.92 3.84 -6.65
N LEU A 135 14.07 3.41 -7.59
CA LEU A 135 14.51 3.06 -8.96
C LEU A 135 15.37 4.13 -9.66
N PRO A 136 14.97 5.41 -9.74
CA PRO A 136 15.81 6.46 -10.34
C PRO A 136 17.06 6.75 -9.52
N ALA A 137 17.01 6.69 -8.19
CA ALA A 137 18.20 6.77 -7.34
C ALA A 137 19.20 5.65 -7.70
N MET A 138 18.70 4.45 -7.98
CA MET A 138 19.52 3.34 -8.43
C MET A 138 20.16 3.57 -9.80
N ALA A 139 19.37 4.05 -10.75
CA ALA A 139 19.88 4.39 -12.08
C ALA A 139 20.98 5.45 -12.00
N TYR A 140 20.80 6.49 -11.18
CA TYR A 140 21.79 7.54 -10.97
C TYR A 140 23.08 6.99 -10.35
N PHE A 141 23.00 6.16 -9.31
CA PHE A 141 24.19 5.57 -8.70
C PHE A 141 24.99 4.74 -9.72
N ARG A 142 24.31 3.93 -10.53
CA ARG A 142 24.95 3.13 -11.60
C ARG A 142 25.63 4.03 -12.63
N TYR A 143 24.95 5.08 -13.08
CA TYR A 143 25.52 6.07 -13.98
C TYR A 143 26.78 6.73 -13.40
N TYR A 144 26.75 7.13 -12.12
CA TYR A 144 27.91 7.73 -11.45
C TYR A 144 29.08 6.75 -11.36
N ALA A 145 28.83 5.49 -11.03
CA ALA A 145 29.85 4.46 -10.92
C ALA A 145 30.52 4.12 -12.27
N LEU A 146 29.81 4.28 -13.39
CA LEU A 146 30.37 4.05 -14.73
C LEU A 146 31.16 5.25 -15.28
N THR A 147 30.79 6.47 -14.88
CA THR A 147 31.38 7.70 -15.42
C THR A 147 32.52 8.25 -14.57
N ARG A 148 32.65 7.82 -13.30
CA ARG A 148 33.67 8.31 -12.36
C ARG A 148 34.59 7.17 -11.92
N PRO A 149 35.88 7.47 -11.67
CA PRO A 149 36.87 6.46 -11.30
C PRO A 149 36.67 5.87 -9.89
N ALA A 150 35.84 6.51 -9.05
CA ALA A 150 35.57 6.09 -7.70
C ALA A 150 34.06 5.99 -7.44
N PRO A 151 33.61 4.97 -6.67
CA PRO A 151 32.20 4.83 -6.30
C PRO A 151 31.74 5.98 -5.42
N LEU A 152 30.42 6.17 -5.36
CA LEU A 152 29.82 7.18 -4.51
C LEU A 152 30.15 6.89 -3.02
N SER A 153 30.59 7.91 -2.29
CA SER A 153 30.84 7.84 -0.85
C SER A 153 29.59 7.42 -0.08
N THR A 154 29.75 6.77 1.08
CA THR A 154 28.62 6.29 1.91
C THR A 154 27.59 7.38 2.17
N GLU A 155 28.04 8.57 2.56
CA GLU A 155 27.18 9.71 2.91
C GLU A 155 26.29 10.13 1.74
N ARG A 156 26.87 10.27 0.55
CA ARG A 156 26.13 10.61 -0.68
C ARG A 156 25.13 9.52 -1.07
N THR A 157 25.45 8.25 -0.86
CA THR A 157 24.50 7.15 -1.10
C THR A 157 23.33 7.18 -0.13
N ILE A 158 23.61 7.45 1.16
CA ILE A 158 22.56 7.63 2.17
C ILE A 158 21.70 8.84 1.83
N LEU A 159 22.30 9.96 1.45
CA LEU A 159 21.58 11.17 1.05
C LEU A 159 20.66 10.91 -0.14
N LEU A 160 21.13 10.19 -1.16
CA LEU A 160 20.34 9.80 -2.32
C LEU A 160 19.16 8.88 -1.96
N PHE A 161 19.35 7.99 -0.99
CA PHE A 161 18.27 7.16 -0.47
C PHE A 161 17.25 8.01 0.33
N LEU A 162 17.74 8.92 1.19
CA LEU A 162 16.89 9.83 1.95
C LEU A 162 16.05 10.73 1.05
N THR A 163 16.57 11.18 -0.11
CA THR A 163 15.75 11.92 -1.07
C THR A 163 14.57 11.08 -1.57
N SER A 164 14.78 9.78 -1.81
CA SER A 164 13.69 8.87 -2.22
C SER A 164 12.63 8.74 -1.13
N VAL A 165 13.05 8.62 0.14
CA VAL A 165 12.16 8.61 1.31
C VAL A 165 11.35 9.90 1.42
N VAL A 166 11.99 11.07 1.25
CA VAL A 166 11.32 12.37 1.29
C VAL A 166 10.28 12.49 0.17
N PHE A 167 10.54 11.97 -1.03
CA PHE A 167 9.56 11.97 -2.12
C PHE A 167 8.40 10.99 -1.91
N ALA A 168 8.63 9.88 -1.21
CA ALA A 168 7.58 8.90 -0.90
C ALA A 168 6.69 9.33 0.27
N LEU A 169 7.22 10.13 1.20
CA LEU A 169 6.52 10.53 2.43
C LEU A 169 5.17 11.24 2.19
N PRO A 170 5.03 12.22 1.28
CA PRO A 170 3.76 12.89 1.01
C PRO A 170 2.66 11.92 0.57
N ALA A 171 3.00 10.88 -0.19
CA ALA A 171 2.03 9.87 -0.63
C ALA A 171 1.48 9.07 0.56
N GLY A 172 2.36 8.64 1.47
CA GLY A 172 1.96 7.95 2.71
C GLY A 172 1.09 8.83 3.62
N ILE A 173 1.47 10.09 3.82
CA ILE A 173 0.69 11.06 4.62
C ILE A 173 -0.67 11.31 3.99
N SER A 174 -0.71 11.53 2.67
CA SER A 174 -1.96 11.75 1.94
C SER A 174 -2.89 10.54 2.02
N ALA A 175 -2.34 9.32 1.88
CA ALA A 175 -3.10 8.08 2.05
C ALA A 175 -3.68 7.96 3.46
N TYR A 176 -2.88 8.24 4.50
CA TYR A 176 -3.35 8.24 5.89
C TYR A 176 -4.52 9.20 6.10
N LEU A 177 -4.36 10.47 5.70
CA LEU A 177 -5.40 11.49 5.85
C LEU A 177 -6.66 11.14 5.06
N SER A 178 -6.50 10.58 3.85
CA SER A 178 -7.62 10.16 3.02
C SER A 178 -8.45 9.06 3.67
N TYR A 179 -7.81 7.96 4.08
CA TYR A 179 -8.52 6.81 4.62
C TYR A 179 -9.04 7.02 6.05
N ASP A 180 -8.43 7.94 6.80
CA ASP A 180 -8.90 8.28 8.13
C ASP A 180 -10.14 9.18 8.09
N ARG A 181 -10.07 10.28 7.31
CA ARG A 181 -11.02 11.41 7.42
C ARG A 181 -11.93 11.63 6.22
N SER A 182 -11.61 11.11 5.02
CA SER A 182 -12.32 11.56 3.80
C SER A 182 -13.81 11.22 3.80
N ALA A 183 -14.23 10.20 4.53
CA ALA A 183 -15.64 9.83 4.65
C ALA A 183 -16.47 10.83 5.48
N GLU A 184 -15.83 11.72 6.25
CA GLU A 184 -16.52 12.77 7.02
C GLU A 184 -17.17 13.83 6.12
N VAL A 185 -16.80 13.89 4.84
CA VAL A 185 -17.34 14.86 3.88
C VAL A 185 -18.82 14.62 3.58
N GLU A 186 -19.31 13.39 3.72
CA GLU A 186 -20.70 13.02 3.41
C GLU A 186 -21.35 12.32 4.61
N PRO A 187 -21.65 13.09 5.68
CA PRO A 187 -22.19 12.51 6.91
C PRO A 187 -23.56 11.88 6.66
N GLY A 188 -23.72 10.63 7.09
CA GLY A 188 -24.98 9.89 6.97
C GLY A 188 -25.15 9.09 5.68
N PHE A 189 -24.22 9.20 4.72
CA PHE A 189 -24.18 8.30 3.56
C PHE A 189 -23.68 6.91 3.97
N ASN A 190 -24.33 5.85 3.49
CA ASN A 190 -23.90 4.46 3.75
C ASN A 190 -22.94 4.00 2.65
N PHE A 191 -21.62 4.13 2.85
CA PHE A 191 -20.63 3.66 1.88
C PHE A 191 -20.66 2.14 1.68
N GLY A 192 -21.32 1.39 2.55
CA GLY A 192 -21.52 -0.06 2.43
C GLY A 192 -22.36 -0.44 1.21
N THR A 193 -23.23 0.46 0.73
CA THR A 193 -24.01 0.23 -0.50
C THR A 193 -23.15 0.30 -1.75
N LEU A 194 -21.92 0.84 -1.67
CA LEU A 194 -20.98 0.89 -2.79
C LEU A 194 -20.05 -0.33 -2.82
N TRP A 195 -19.98 -1.09 -1.73
CA TRP A 195 -19.11 -2.27 -1.64
C TRP A 195 -19.68 -3.48 -2.40
N TYR A 196 -18.92 -4.57 -2.47
CA TYR A 196 -19.44 -5.86 -2.90
C TYR A 196 -20.50 -6.36 -1.93
N ARG A 197 -21.43 -7.20 -2.41
CA ARG A 197 -22.45 -7.85 -1.59
C ARG A 197 -21.81 -8.92 -0.69
N GLU A 198 -21.06 -8.50 0.32
CA GLU A 198 -20.43 -9.37 1.32
C GLU A 198 -21.20 -9.23 2.63
N PHE A 199 -21.63 -10.36 3.22
CA PHE A 199 -22.35 -10.38 4.50
C PHE A 199 -21.63 -11.29 5.52
N PRO A 200 -21.29 -10.78 6.72
CA PRO A 200 -21.40 -9.38 7.15
C PRO A 200 -20.44 -8.45 6.39
N LEU A 201 -20.78 -7.16 6.30
CA LEU A 201 -19.95 -6.16 5.65
C LEU A 201 -18.60 -6.04 6.39
N PRO A 202 -17.46 -6.19 5.69
CA PRO A 202 -16.17 -6.06 6.32
C PRO A 202 -15.88 -4.60 6.68
N PRO A 203 -14.94 -4.34 7.62
CA PRO A 203 -14.39 -3.01 7.82
C PRO A 203 -13.81 -2.48 6.51
N ILE A 204 -14.33 -1.35 6.04
CA ILE A 204 -13.90 -0.70 4.80
C ILE A 204 -13.34 0.68 5.10
N LEU A 205 -12.19 0.96 4.49
CA LEU A 205 -11.56 2.26 4.46
C LEU A 205 -12.06 2.99 3.21
N ILE A 206 -12.35 4.28 3.37
CA ILE A 206 -12.93 5.11 2.31
C ILE A 206 -11.97 6.25 2.02
N GLY A 207 -11.58 6.40 0.75
CA GLY A 207 -10.72 7.47 0.26
C GLY A 207 -11.38 8.20 -0.91
N HIS A 208 -11.56 9.51 -0.81
CA HIS A 208 -12.05 10.34 -1.93
C HIS A 208 -10.87 10.84 -2.78
N THR A 209 -10.81 10.50 -4.06
CA THR A 209 -9.68 10.86 -4.95
C THR A 209 -9.61 12.35 -5.25
N THR A 210 -10.76 13.03 -5.34
CA THR A 210 -10.86 14.46 -5.71
C THR A 210 -10.81 15.41 -4.52
N LYS A 211 -11.27 14.95 -3.35
CA LYS A 211 -11.37 15.77 -2.12
C LYS A 211 -10.18 15.60 -1.16
N LEU A 212 -9.17 14.82 -1.58
CA LEU A 212 -8.08 14.28 -0.75
C LEU A 212 -7.10 15.33 -0.19
N LEU A 213 -7.06 16.54 -0.76
CA LEU A 213 -5.99 17.52 -0.49
C LEU A 213 -6.45 18.84 0.12
N GLY A 214 -7.74 19.03 0.42
CA GLY A 214 -8.22 20.34 0.90
C GLY A 214 -7.91 21.51 -0.06
N LEU A 215 -7.54 21.21 -1.32
CA LEU A 215 -7.42 22.20 -2.39
C LEU A 215 -8.79 22.71 -2.87
N SER A 216 -9.88 22.18 -2.31
CA SER A 216 -11.24 22.66 -2.49
C SER A 216 -11.58 23.92 -1.68
N PHE A 217 -10.63 24.57 -1.01
CA PHE A 217 -10.81 25.93 -0.46
C PHE A 217 -10.64 27.05 -1.51
N LEU A 218 -10.46 26.72 -2.81
CA LEU A 218 -10.26 27.69 -3.89
C LEU A 218 -11.33 27.64 -5.00
N SER A 219 -12.48 27.00 -4.76
CA SER A 219 -13.62 27.02 -5.69
C SER A 219 -14.90 27.45 -5.00
#